data_AF-A0A5D4GML7-F1
#
_entry.id   AF-A0A5D4GML7-F1
#
_cell.length_a   1.000
_cell.length_b   1.000
_cell.length_c   1.000
_cell.angle_alpha   90.00
_cell.angle_beta   90.00
_cell.angle_gamma   90.00
#
_symmetry.space_group_name_H-M   'P 1'
#
loop_
_entity.id
_entity.type
_entity.pdbx_description
1 polymer ?
#
loop_
_entity_poly.entity_id
_entity_poly.type
_entity_poly.pdbx_seq_one_letter_code
_entity_poly.pdbx_strand_id
1 'polypeptide(L)' 'MQVYVEPAKRAGRRKLISEAQLTRSNVDRSNDCILLTFEAAGLYDASRYRYTLKLSPESIATLRGYL' A
#
# COMPACT_ATOMS: atom_id res chain seq x y z
N MET A 1 2.57 -6.90 6.86
CA MET A 1 1.79 -5.65 6.78
C MET A 1 0.41 -6.04 6.29
N GLN A 2 -0.65 -5.51 6.89
CA GLN A 2 -2.02 -5.75 6.40
C GLN A 2 -2.49 -4.54 5.61
N VAL A 3 -2.84 -4.76 4.34
CA VAL A 3 -3.36 -3.71 3.45
C VAL A 3 -4.84 -3.95 3.23
N TYR A 4 -5.67 -3.05 3.77
CA TYR A 4 -7.10 -3.05 3.55
C TYR A 4 -7.46 -1.98 2.53
N VAL A 5 -8.35 -2.33 1.60
CA VAL A 5 -8.92 -1.38 0.65
C VAL A 5 -10.44 -1.41 0.80
N GLU A 6 -11.05 -0.24 0.81
CA GLU A 6 -12.49 -0.07 0.71
C GLU A 6 -12.84 0.25 -0.75
N PRO A 7 -13.42 -0.69 -1.52
CA PRO A 7 -13.75 -0.43 -2.91
C PRO A 7 -14.87 0.61 -3.01
N ALA A 8 -14.71 1.63 -3.86
CA ALA A 8 -15.68 2.71 -4.02
C ALA A 8 -17.12 2.21 -4.31
N LYS A 9 -17.27 1.11 -5.06
CA LYS A 9 -18.57 0.50 -5.38
C LYS A 9 -19.23 -0.22 -4.19
N ARG A 10 -18.52 -0.41 -3.08
CA ARG A 10 -18.96 -1.11 -1.87
C ARG A 10 -18.46 -0.37 -0.62
N ALA A 11 -18.82 0.90 -0.53
CA ALA A 11 -18.52 1.73 0.63
C ALA A 11 -18.98 1.04 1.94
N GLY A 12 -18.19 1.21 2.99
CA GLY A 12 -18.37 0.59 4.30
C GLY A 12 -17.82 -0.83 4.42
N ARG A 13 -17.32 -1.46 3.35
CA ARG A 13 -16.72 -2.81 3.40
C ARG A 13 -15.25 -2.78 3.03
N ARG A 14 -14.39 -2.92 4.05
CA ARG A 14 -12.95 -3.10 3.87
C ARG A 14 -12.64 -4.54 3.45
N LYS A 15 -11.86 -4.70 2.39
CA LYS A 15 -11.30 -5.97 1.93
C LYS A 15 -9.80 -5.98 2.21
N LEU A 16 -9.33 -7.03 2.87
CA LEU A 16 -7.90 -7.30 3.00
C LEU A 16 -7.37 -7.77 1.64
N ILE A 17 -6.40 -7.05 1.09
CA ILE A 17 -5.79 -7.40 -0.21
C ILE A 17 -4.38 -7.95 -0.08
N SER A 18 -3.69 -7.67 1.03
CA SER A 18 -2.35 -8.20 1.29
C SER A 18 -2.10 -8.38 2.78
N GLU A 19 -1.49 -9.51 3.13
CA GLU A 19 -0.90 -9.78 4.45
C GLU A 19 0.62 -9.91 4.37
N ALA A 20 1.21 -9.59 3.22
CA ALA A 20 2.63 -9.79 2.97
C ALA A 20 3.49 -8.98 3.93
N GLN A 21 4.60 -9.57 4.37
CA GLN A 21 5.64 -8.81 5.04
C GLN A 21 6.33 -7.90 4.03
N LEU A 22 6.49 -6.62 4.39
CA LEU A 22 7.32 -5.71 3.62
C LEU A 22 8.77 -6.13 3.79
N THR A 23 9.43 -6.40 2.67
CA THR A 23 10.87 -6.66 2.63
C THR A 23 11.57 -5.46 2.01
N ARG A 24 12.90 -5.36 2.17
CA ARG A 24 13.68 -4.25 1.61
C ARG A 24 13.54 -4.13 0.08
N SER A 25 13.35 -5.25 -0.62
CA SER A 25 13.16 -5.25 -2.08
C SER A 25 11.82 -4.66 -2.52
N ASN A 26 10.86 -4.49 -1.60
CA ASN A 26 9.60 -3.80 -1.88
C ASN A 26 9.72 -2.28 -1.78
N VAL A 27 10.84 -1.75 -1.26
CA VAL A 27 11.01 -0.34 -0.96
C VAL A 27 12.00 0.28 -1.93
N ASP A 28 11.57 1.28 -2.67
CA ASP A 28 12.44 2.12 -3.49
C ASP A 28 12.41 3.56 -2.97
N ARG A 29 13.57 4.22 -2.97
CA ARG A 29 13.74 5.60 -2.52
C ARG A 29 14.13 6.44 -3.73
N SER A 30 13.25 7.32 -4.15
CA SER A 30 13.46 8.18 -5.32
C SER A 30 13.08 9.61 -4.98
N ASN A 31 14.01 10.56 -5.09
CA ASN A 31 13.80 12.00 -4.95
C ASN A 31 12.91 12.35 -3.73
N ASP A 32 13.36 11.94 -2.54
CA ASP A 32 12.68 12.13 -1.24
C ASP A 32 11.31 11.47 -1.07
N CYS A 33 10.82 10.74 -2.08
CA CYS A 33 9.66 9.88 -1.97
C CYS A 33 10.06 8.45 -1.62
N ILE A 34 9.18 7.74 -0.92
CA ILE A 34 9.28 6.29 -0.71
C ILE A 34 8.20 5.60 -1.57
N LEU A 35 8.62 4.69 -2.43
CA LEU A 35 7.74 3.83 -3.21
C LEU A 35 7.71 2.44 -2.57
N LEU A 36 6.51 1.94 -2.28
CA LEU A 36 6.29 0.58 -1.80
C LEU A 36 5.59 -0.22 -2.88
N THR A 37 6.29 -1.19 -3.46
CA THR A 37 5.75 -2.05 -4.53
C THR A 37 5.58 -3.50 -4.03
N PHE A 38 4.37 -4.02 -4.15
CA PHE A 38 4.02 -5.37 -3.66
C PHE A 38 2.90 -6.00 -4.50
N GLU A 39 2.78 -7.33 -4.43
CA GLU A 39 1.68 -8.06 -5.06
C GLU A 39 0.56 -8.31 -4.06
N ALA A 40 -0.68 -8.17 -4.52
CA ALA A 40 -1.87 -8.31 -3.69
C ALA A 40 -3.06 -8.83 -4.52
N ALA A 41 -4.09 -9.32 -3.83
CA ALA A 41 -5.32 -9.77 -4.47
C ALA A 41 -6.08 -8.62 -5.12
N GLY A 42 -6.68 -8.88 -6.28
CA GLY A 42 -7.53 -7.93 -6.98
C GLY A 42 -8.72 -7.48 -6.15
N LEU A 43 -9.23 -6.28 -6.41
CA LEU A 43 -10.36 -5.73 -5.66
C LEU A 43 -11.68 -6.42 -6.04
N TYR A 44 -11.86 -6.73 -7.33
CA TYR A 44 -13.13 -7.19 -7.89
C TYR A 44 -13.07 -8.58 -8.53
N ASP A 45 -11.90 -9.22 -8.55
CA ASP A 45 -11.68 -10.54 -9.14
C ASP A 45 -10.77 -11.41 -8.25
N ALA A 46 -10.47 -12.62 -8.70
CA ALA A 46 -9.53 -13.54 -8.06
C ALA A 46 -8.08 -13.39 -8.57
N SER A 47 -7.80 -12.34 -9.35
CA SER A 47 -6.49 -12.11 -9.95
C SER A 47 -5.51 -11.53 -8.92
N ARG A 48 -4.22 -11.54 -9.25
CA ARG A 48 -3.17 -10.86 -8.48
C ARG A 48 -2.62 -9.70 -9.29
N TYR A 49 -2.46 -8.56 -8.64
CA TYR A 49 -1.91 -7.36 -9.26
C TYR A 49 -0.73 -6.84 -8.46
N ARG A 50 0.15 -6.12 -9.15
CA ARG A 50 1.24 -5.36 -8.53
C ARG A 50 0.73 -3.96 -8.21
N TYR A 51 0.79 -3.60 -6.93
CA TYR A 51 0.40 -2.31 -6.40
C TYR A 51 1.64 -1.50 -6.04
N THR A 52 1.57 -0.19 -6.26
CA THR A 52 2.60 0.75 -5.84
C THR A 52 1.96 1.85 -5.00
N LEU A 53 2.41 1.98 -3.74
CA LEU A 53 2.08 3.10 -2.87
C LEU A 53 3.23 4.10 -2.93
N LYS A 54 2.92 5.36 -3.24
CA LYS A 54 3.90 6.46 -3.19
C LYS A 54 3.65 7.29 -1.94
N LEU A 55 4.64 7.33 -1.06
CA LEU A 55 4.68 8.22 0.09
C LEU A 55 5.46 9.48 -0.31
N SER A 56 4.79 10.62 -0.32
CA SER A 56 5.42 11.91 -0.55
C SER A 56 6.24 12.34 0.68
N PRO A 57 7.17 13.31 0.54
CA PRO A 57 7.93 13.83 1.67
C PRO A 57 7.03 14.32 2.82
N GLU A 58 5.91 14.97 2.49
CA GLU A 58 4.94 15.45 3.48
C GLU A 58 4.29 14.27 4.21
N SER A 59 3.90 13.23 3.47
CA SER A 59 3.31 12.01 4.06
C SER A 59 4.29 11.32 5.01
N ILE A 60 5.58 11.29 4.65
CA ILE A 60 6.65 10.72 5.47
C ILE A 60 6.86 11.58 6.73
N ALA A 61 6.87 12.90 6.59
CA ALA A 61 7.00 13.82 7.71
C ALA A 61 5.85 13.67 8.70
N THR A 62 4.60 13.56 8.22
CA THR A 62 3.43 13.26 9.05
C THR A 62 3.59 11.95 9.82
N LEU A 63 4.02 10.87 9.16
CA LEU A 63 4.24 9.58 9.81
C LEU A 63 5.31 9.64 10.91
N ARG A 64 6.39 10.39 10.69
CA ARG A 64 7.43 10.61 11.71
C ARG A 64 6.93 11.36 12.93
N GLY A 65 5.95 12.25 12.78
CA GLY A 65 5.37 13.00 13.90
C GLY A 65 4.50 12.15 14.84
N TYR A 66 4.10 10.93 14.43
CA TYR A 66 3.34 9.99 15.24
C TYR A 66 4.20 8.90 15.91
N LEU A 67 5.52 8.90 15.68
CA LEU A 67 6.49 7.97 16.24
C LEU A 67 7.35 8.66 17.29
#